data_AF-A0A9Q9B6H3-F1
#
_entry.id   AF-A0A9Q9B6H3-F1
#
_cell.length_a   1.000
_cell.length_b   1.000
_cell.length_c   1.000
_cell.angle_alpha   90.00
_cell.angle_beta   90.00
_cell.angle_gamma   90.00
#
_symmetry.space_group_name_H-M   'P 1'
#
loop_
_entity.id
_entity.type
_entity.pdbx_description
1 polymer ?
#
loop_
_entity_poly.entity_id
_entity_poly.type
_entity_poly.pdbx_seq_one_letter_code
_entity_poly.pdbx_strand_id
1 'polypeptide(L)' 'MKCKYCGKDVRPVGPNLESDDNGYNCPASVSKKHVIVADGVHCVHCGRETKKLGDRIVTSYGIRCSASPAGRHALQ' A
#
# COMPACT_ATOMS: atom_id res chain seq x y z
N MET A 1 6.93 3.91 -6.39
CA MET A 1 5.45 4.03 -6.53
C MET A 1 5.06 5.40 -6.03
N LYS A 2 3.95 6.01 -6.48
CA LYS A 2 3.54 7.34 -6.01
C LYS A 2 2.33 7.29 -5.10
N CYS A 3 2.36 8.08 -4.02
CA CYS A 3 1.23 8.23 -3.11
C CYS A 3 0.09 9.00 -3.80
N LYS A 4 -1.13 8.43 -3.77
CA LYS A 4 -2.35 9.02 -4.30
C LYS A 4 -2.73 10.34 -3.62
N TYR A 5 -2.38 10.50 -2.34
CA TYR A 5 -2.75 11.69 -1.55
C TYR A 5 -1.71 12.81 -1.65
N CYS A 6 -0.45 12.54 -1.31
CA CYS A 6 0.58 13.57 -1.29
C CYS A 6 1.38 13.69 -2.59
N GLY A 7 1.16 12.81 -3.58
CA GLY A 7 1.90 12.80 -4.86
C GLY A 7 3.38 12.42 -4.76
N LYS A 8 3.91 12.25 -3.54
CA LYS A 8 5.31 11.90 -3.27
C LYS A 8 5.60 10.45 -3.62
N ASP A 9 6.84 10.20 -4.00
CA ASP A 9 7.36 8.87 -4.18
C ASP A 9 7.43 8.14 -2.83
N VAL A 10 6.89 6.93 -2.82
CA VAL A 10 6.83 6.05 -1.66
C VAL A 10 7.37 4.67 -2.00
N ARG A 11 7.95 4.04 -0.99
CA ARG A 11 8.51 2.69 -1.03
C ARG A 11 7.83 1.81 0.03
N PRO A 12 7.72 0.50 -0.22
CA PRO A 12 7.18 -0.44 0.75
C PRO A 12 8.23 -0.72 1.82
N VAL A 13 7.92 -0.44 3.08
CA VAL A 13 8.79 -0.69 4.23
C VAL A 13 8.03 -1.54 5.24
N GLY A 14 8.37 -2.82 5.31
CA GLY A 14 7.62 -3.77 6.12
C GLY A 14 6.14 -3.82 5.68
N PRO A 15 5.18 -3.74 6.61
CA PRO A 15 3.75 -3.73 6.28
C PRO A 15 3.24 -2.37 5.82
N ASN A 16 4.05 -1.30 5.83
CA ASN A 16 3.62 0.08 5.56
C ASN A 16 4.32 0.67 4.32
N LEU A 17 3.86 1.85 3.93
CA LEU A 17 4.47 2.68 2.88
C LEU A 17 5.17 3.87 3.52
N GLU A 18 6.38 4.15 3.06
CA GLU A 18 7.22 5.25 3.55
C GLU A 18 7.57 6.18 2.38
N SER A 19 7.44 7.49 2.58
CA SER A 19 8.04 8.52 1.73
C SER A 19 9.33 9.04 2.34
N ASP A 20 10.28 9.45 1.51
CA ASP A 20 11.57 9.99 1.99
C ASP A 20 11.38 11.25 2.86
N ASP A 21 10.35 12.04 2.52
CA ASP A 21 10.11 13.37 3.08
C ASP A 21 9.27 13.34 4.38
N ASN A 22 8.34 12.39 4.52
CA ASN A 22 7.40 12.33 5.66
C ASN A 22 7.40 10.97 6.39
N GLY A 23 8.31 10.08 6.04
CA GLY A 23 8.35 8.73 6.59
C GLY A 23 7.04 7.98 6.32
N TYR A 24 6.52 7.30 7.33
CA TYR A 24 5.26 6.54 7.26
C TYR A 24 3.99 7.40 7.27
N ASN A 25 4.11 8.68 7.63
CA ASN A 25 2.98 9.55 7.88
C ASN A 25 2.64 10.37 6.64
N CYS A 26 1.47 10.13 6.05
CA CYS A 26 1.01 10.94 4.93
C CYS A 26 0.12 12.09 5.43
N PRO A 27 0.59 13.34 5.46
CA PRO A 27 -0.20 14.47 5.97
C PRO A 27 -1.43 14.78 5.09
N ALA A 28 -1.36 14.43 3.81
CA ALA A 28 -2.46 14.62 2.86
C ALA A 28 -3.56 13.54 2.97
N SER A 29 -3.31 12.47 3.72
CA SER A 29 -4.25 11.37 3.94
C SER A 29 -4.99 11.57 5.25
N VAL A 30 -6.31 11.44 5.24
CA VAL A 30 -7.15 11.51 6.46
C VAL A 30 -6.70 10.48 7.51
N SER A 31 -6.29 9.30 7.05
CA SER A 31 -5.83 8.20 7.91
C SER A 31 -4.36 8.32 8.30
N LYS A 32 -3.67 9.41 7.92
CA LYS A 32 -2.22 9.63 8.11
C LYS A 32 -1.33 8.51 7.52
N LYS A 33 -1.87 7.71 6.60
CA LYS A 33 -1.16 6.59 5.95
C LYS A 33 -1.03 6.86 4.46
N HIS A 34 0.13 6.51 3.91
CA HIS A 34 0.35 6.53 2.47
C HIS A 34 -0.48 5.44 1.78
N VAL A 35 -0.99 5.75 0.59
CA VAL A 35 -1.67 4.82 -0.31
C VAL A 35 -1.14 5.09 -1.69
N ILE A 36 -0.65 4.08 -2.39
CA ILE A 36 -0.14 4.25 -3.75
C ILE A 36 -1.26 4.31 -4.78
N VAL A 37 -0.99 4.94 -5.91
CA VAL A 37 -1.82 4.81 -7.10
C VAL A 37 -1.81 3.34 -7.56
N ALA A 38 -2.98 2.81 -7.88
CA ALA A 38 -3.17 1.46 -8.39
C ALA A 38 -2.41 1.28 -9.72
N ASP A 39 -1.52 0.29 -9.76
CA ASP A 39 -0.78 -0.12 -10.97
C ASP A 39 -1.17 -1.53 -11.44
N GLY A 40 -2.13 -2.17 -10.76
CA GLY A 40 -2.61 -3.51 -11.07
C GLY A 40 -1.70 -4.66 -10.59
N VAL A 41 -0.53 -4.36 -10.01
CA VAL A 41 0.45 -5.35 -9.56
C VAL A 41 0.72 -5.23 -8.06
N HIS A 42 0.79 -4.02 -7.51
CA HIS A 42 1.15 -3.78 -6.12
C HIS A 42 -0.05 -3.43 -5.25
N CYS A 43 -0.03 -3.91 -4.01
CA CYS A 43 -1.04 -3.58 -3.03
C CYS A 43 -1.05 -2.07 -2.75
N VAL A 44 -2.20 -1.42 -2.90
CA VAL A 44 -2.31 0.04 -2.73
C VAL A 44 -1.96 0.52 -1.31
N HIS A 45 -2.10 -0.34 -0.32
CA HIS A 45 -1.87 -0.01 1.10
C HIS A 45 -0.46 -0.32 1.59
N CYS A 46 0.14 -1.44 1.17
CA CYS A 46 1.46 -1.85 1.66
C CYS A 46 2.56 -1.82 0.59
N GLY A 47 2.23 -1.54 -0.67
CA GLY A 47 3.16 -1.46 -1.79
C GLY A 47 3.85 -2.76 -2.17
N ARG A 48 3.44 -3.90 -1.57
CA ARG A 48 4.01 -5.20 -1.88
C ARG A 48 3.42 -5.71 -3.18
N GLU A 49 4.25 -6.38 -3.98
CA GLU A 49 3.79 -7.10 -5.17
C GLU A 49 2.72 -8.13 -4.77
N THR A 50 1.60 -8.09 -5.47
CA THR A 50 0.46 -8.97 -5.25
C THR A 50 0.27 -9.91 -6.43
N LYS A 51 -0.29 -11.08 -6.13
CA LYS A 51 -0.76 -12.05 -7.10
C LYS A 51 -2.23 -12.35 -6.82
N LYS A 52 -3.01 -12.57 -7.87
CA LYS A 52 -4.38 -13.08 -7.74
C LYS A 52 -4.33 -14.60 -7.56
N LEU A 53 -5.01 -15.09 -6.53
CA LEU A 53 -5.23 -16.50 -6.26
C LEU A 53 -6.74 -16.72 -6.16
N GLY A 54 -7.39 -17.00 -7.30
CA GLY A 54 -8.85 -16.99 -7.43
C GLY A 54 -9.42 -15.60 -7.12
N ASP A 55 -10.39 -15.53 -6.22
CA ASP A 55 -11.00 -14.28 -5.75
C ASP A 55 -10.17 -13.49 -4.73
N ARG A 56 -8.98 -14.00 -4.35
CA ARG A 56 -8.15 -13.38 -3.30
C ARG A 56 -6.91 -12.74 -3.89
N ILE A 57 -6.53 -11.60 -3.30
CA ILE A 57 -5.25 -10.94 -3.57
C ILE A 57 -4.28 -11.32 -2.46
N VAL A 58 -3.15 -11.89 -2.85
CA VAL A 58 -2.13 -12.40 -1.93
C VAL A 58 -0.78 -11.80 -2.25
N THR A 59 0.09 -11.67 -1.27
CA THR A 59 1.50 -11.31 -1.47
C THR A 59 2.38 -12.50 -1.10
N SER A 60 3.69 -12.40 -1.34
CA SER A 60 4.66 -13.41 -0.88
C SER A 60 4.64 -13.66 0.64
N TYR A 61 3.99 -12.77 1.40
CA TYR A 61 3.87 -12.85 2.85
C TYR A 61 2.48 -13.31 3.32
N GLY A 62 1.62 -13.69 2.38
CA GLY A 62 0.28 -14.22 2.65
C GLY A 62 -0.85 -13.27 2.26
N ILE A 63 -2.02 -13.51 2.87
CA ILE A 63 -3.29 -12.90 2.48
C ILE A 63 -3.64 -11.63 3.27
N ARG A 64 -2.91 -11.36 4.37
CA ARG A 64 -3.24 -10.31 5.33
C ARG A 64 -2.43 -9.05 5.05
N CYS A 65 -3.10 -7.91 5.12
CA CYS A 65 -2.48 -6.59 4.96
C CYS A 65 -2.77 -5.72 6.17
N SER A 66 -1.79 -5.50 7.05
CA SER A 66 -1.94 -4.66 8.24
C SER A 66 -2.07 -3.17 7.92
N ALA A 67 -1.61 -2.73 6.75
CA ALA A 67 -1.81 -1.36 6.28
C ALA A 67 -3.22 -1.11 5.75
N SER A 68 -3.95 -2.16 5.35
CA SER A 68 -5.31 -2.06 4.86
C SER A 68 -6.30 -1.96 6.03
N PRO A 69 -7.26 -1.03 6.01
CA PRO A 69 -8.32 -0.96 7.02
C PRO A 69 -9.20 -2.22 7.02
N ALA A 70 -9.32 -2.92 5.88
CA ALA A 70 -10.06 -4.17 5.75
C ALA A 70 -9.22 -5.42 6.11
N GLY A 71 -7.93 -5.25 6.44
CA GLY A 71 -7.02 -6.34 6.76
C GLY A 71 -6.59 -7.20 5.57
N ARG A 72 -6.90 -6.79 4.33
CA ARG A 72 -6.66 -7.54 3.08
C ARG A 72 -5.94 -6.70 2.03
N HIS A 73 -5.17 -7.34 1.17
CA HIS A 73 -4.53 -6.66 0.04
C HIS A 73 -5.57 -6.15 -0.97
N ALA A 74 -5.28 -5.01 -1.58
CA ALA A 74 -6.16 -4.37 -2.56
C ALA A 74 -5.31 -3.78 -3.69
N LEU A 75 -5.85 -3.81 -4.91
CA LEU A 75 -5.21 -3.28 -6.12
C LEU A 75 -5.86 -1.96 -6.59
N GLN A 76 -6.71 -1.32 -5.77
CA GLN A 76 -7.67 -0.29 -6.18
C GLN A 76 -7.70 0.94 -5.28
#